data_AF-H1ZWX2-F1
#
_entry.id   AF-H1ZWX2-F1
#
_cell.length_a   1.000
_cell.length_b   1.000
_cell.length_c   1.000
_cell.angle_alpha   90.00
_cell.angle_beta   90.00
_cell.angle_gamma   90.00
#
_symmetry.space_group_name_H-M   'P 1'
#
loop_
_entity.id
_entity.type
_entity.pdbx_description
1 polymer ?
#
loop_
_entity_poly.entity_id
_entity_poly.type
_entity_poly.pdbx_seq_one_letter_code
_entity_poly.pdbx_strand_id
1 'polypeptide(L)'
;MREVFVSAVHPAIGRLYWVFTSNADCNYPDHYSLTDRRELAFRLPKGWRDHDSLHWLYKSHIYKVFDPDDLFGDYAEIADDEMGEVQEQRLSGLLAGLHAKSGQTVEEFRLWMFRAAWVDIPVLQTVES
;
A
#
# COMPACT_ATOMS: atom_id res chain seq x y z
N MET A 1 -15.55 6.45 -17.74
CA MET A 1 -14.89 5.18 -17.38
C MET A 1 -15.22 4.88 -15.93
N ARG A 2 -15.61 3.65 -15.55
CA ARG A 2 -15.85 3.34 -14.13
C ARG A 2 -14.50 3.13 -13.46
N GLU A 3 -14.32 3.69 -12.27
CA GLU A 3 -13.09 3.57 -11.50
C GLU A 3 -13.28 2.59 -10.33
N VAL A 4 -12.17 2.02 -9.86
CA VAL A 4 -12.09 1.14 -8.70
C VAL A 4 -10.97 1.56 -7.77
N PHE A 5 -11.10 1.23 -6.49
CA PHE A 5 -9.99 1.19 -5.53
C PHE A 5 -9.53 -0.23 -5.32
N VAL A 6 -8.23 -0.43 -5.11
CA VAL A 6 -7.70 -1.68 -4.58
C VAL A 6 -7.79 -1.63 -3.05
N SER A 7 -8.49 -2.60 -2.45
CA SER A 7 -8.88 -2.56 -1.05
C SER A 7 -8.83 -3.93 -0.39
N ALA A 8 -8.51 -3.95 0.91
CA ALA A 8 -8.63 -5.09 1.80
C ALA A 8 -9.35 -4.67 3.08
N VAL A 9 -9.85 -5.63 3.87
CA VAL A 9 -10.49 -5.35 5.16
C VAL A 9 -9.67 -5.98 6.28
N HIS A 10 -9.00 -5.14 7.06
CA HIS A 10 -8.25 -5.53 8.24
C HIS A 10 -9.19 -5.81 9.41
N PRO A 11 -9.00 -6.89 10.19
CA PRO A 11 -9.91 -7.24 11.28
C PRO A 11 -9.97 -6.17 12.38
N ALA A 12 -8.85 -5.50 12.68
CA ALA A 12 -8.78 -4.46 13.72
C ALA A 12 -9.01 -3.02 13.19
N ILE A 13 -8.60 -2.72 11.95
CA ILE A 13 -8.60 -1.34 11.42
C ILE A 13 -9.85 -1.08 10.57
N GLY A 14 -10.43 -2.14 10.01
CA GLY A 14 -11.46 -2.03 8.99
C GLY A 14 -10.87 -1.88 7.60
N ARG A 15 -11.56 -1.13 6.74
CA ARG A 15 -11.22 -1.05 5.32
C ARG A 15 -9.92 -0.28 5.09
N LEU A 16 -9.02 -0.90 4.35
CA LEU A 16 -7.80 -0.30 3.85
C LEU A 16 -7.88 -0.13 2.34
N TYR A 17 -7.15 0.87 1.85
CA TYR A 17 -7.02 1.20 0.44
C TYR A 17 -5.54 1.33 0.09
N TRP A 18 -5.21 0.93 -1.12
CA TRP A 18 -3.89 1.16 -1.68
C TRP A 18 -3.71 2.62 -2.12
N VAL A 19 -2.53 3.16 -1.85
CA VAL A 19 -2.11 4.51 -2.23
C VAL A 19 -0.91 4.41 -3.16
N PHE A 20 -0.97 5.15 -4.25
CA PHE A 20 0.13 5.36 -5.20
C PHE A 20 0.18 6.83 -5.56
N THR A 21 1.38 7.40 -5.45
CA THR A 21 1.67 8.76 -5.88
C THR A 21 2.82 8.70 -6.87
N SER A 22 2.55 9.07 -8.13
CA SER A 22 3.61 9.28 -9.10
C SER A 22 4.38 10.54 -8.73
N ASN A 23 5.71 10.43 -8.62
CA ASN A 23 6.57 11.60 -8.39
C ASN A 23 7.48 11.90 -9.60
N ALA A 24 7.13 11.35 -10.77
CA ALA A 24 7.87 11.54 -12.02
C ALA A 24 8.06 13.03 -12.37
N ASP A 25 7.06 13.87 -12.09
CA ASP A 25 7.08 15.30 -12.40
C ASP A 25 8.18 16.08 -11.65
N CYS A 26 8.67 15.53 -10.54
CA CYS A 26 9.72 16.12 -9.71
C CYS A 26 11.05 15.33 -9.78
N ASN A 27 11.18 14.39 -10.72
CA ASN A 27 12.33 13.49 -10.83
C ASN A 27 12.64 12.75 -9.51
N TYR A 28 11.58 12.31 -8.83
CA TYR A 28 11.66 11.62 -7.54
C TYR A 28 10.99 10.24 -7.63
N PRO A 29 11.40 9.24 -6.81
CA PRO A 29 10.78 7.91 -6.83
C PRO A 29 9.28 7.95 -6.51
N ASP A 30 8.52 7.10 -7.21
CA ASP A 30 7.11 6.90 -6.93
C ASP A 30 6.90 6.39 -5.49
N HIS A 31 5.84 6.84 -4.84
CA HIS A 31 5.54 6.46 -3.46
C HIS A 31 4.37 5.47 -3.39
N TYR A 32 4.58 4.39 -2.65
CA TYR A 32 3.62 3.31 -2.45
C TYR A 32 3.29 3.20 -0.96
N SER A 33 2.00 3.28 -0.61
CA SER A 33 1.58 3.18 0.79
C SER A 33 0.15 2.63 0.91
N LEU A 34 -0.39 2.63 2.12
CA LEU A 34 -1.75 2.20 2.44
C LEU A 34 -2.45 3.24 3.31
N THR A 35 -3.78 3.25 3.27
CA THR A 35 -4.58 4.18 4.08
C THR A 35 -5.93 3.61 4.45
N ASP A 36 -6.54 4.08 5.54
CA ASP A 36 -7.94 3.87 5.88
C ASP A 36 -8.84 5.01 5.36
N ARG A 37 -8.25 6.03 4.72
CA ARG A 37 -8.91 7.20 4.17
C ARG A 37 -9.20 7.05 2.67
N ARG A 38 -10.47 6.98 2.32
CA ARG A 38 -10.93 6.75 0.93
C ARG A 38 -10.45 7.84 -0.03
N GLU A 39 -10.34 9.08 0.43
CA GLU A 39 -9.95 10.25 -0.36
C GLU A 39 -8.49 10.21 -0.85
N LEU A 40 -7.64 9.42 -0.20
CA LEU A 40 -6.23 9.24 -0.60
C LEU A 40 -6.02 7.98 -1.44
N ALA A 41 -7.05 7.16 -1.61
CA ALA A 41 -6.95 5.89 -2.32
C ALA A 41 -6.68 6.12 -3.82
N PHE A 42 -5.73 5.37 -4.36
CA PHE A 42 -5.42 5.42 -5.78
C PHE A 42 -6.57 4.85 -6.61
N ARG A 43 -6.95 5.57 -7.65
CA ARG A 43 -8.05 5.21 -8.54
C ARG A 43 -7.51 4.53 -9.78
N LEU A 44 -8.04 3.37 -10.07
CA LEU A 44 -7.72 2.61 -11.28
C LEU A 44 -8.96 2.47 -12.17
N PRO A 45 -8.79 2.35 -13.49
CA PRO A 45 -9.91 1.99 -14.35
C PRO A 45 -10.40 0.59 -13.99
N LYS A 46 -11.73 0.40 -14.00
CA LYS A 46 -12.33 -0.92 -13.80
C LYS A 46 -11.78 -1.89 -14.87
N GLY A 47 -11.32 -3.05 -14.42
CA GLY A 47 -10.70 -4.06 -15.30
C GLY A 47 -9.19 -3.82 -15.54
N TRP A 48 -8.54 -2.95 -14.76
CA TRP A 48 -7.08 -2.71 -14.87
C TRP A 48 -6.25 -4.00 -14.79
N ARG A 49 -6.76 -5.03 -14.10
CA ARG A 49 -6.09 -6.34 -13.99
C ARG A 49 -6.04 -7.11 -15.30
N ASP A 50 -6.96 -6.83 -16.22
CA ASP A 50 -7.00 -7.43 -17.55
C ASP A 50 -6.28 -6.56 -18.60
N HIS A 51 -5.80 -5.39 -18.21
CA HIS A 51 -5.09 -4.47 -19.08
C HIS A 51 -3.58 -4.68 -18.94
N ASP A 52 -2.92 -5.24 -19.96
CA ASP A 52 -1.52 -5.69 -19.91
C ASP A 52 -0.57 -4.69 -19.22
N SER A 53 -0.57 -3.41 -19.64
CA SER A 53 0.34 -2.42 -19.08
C SER A 53 0.04 -2.06 -17.62
N LEU A 54 -1.24 -1.86 -17.25
CA LEU A 54 -1.64 -1.49 -15.88
C LEU A 54 -1.49 -2.66 -14.93
N HIS A 55 -1.86 -3.86 -15.39
CA HIS A 55 -1.67 -5.08 -14.64
C HIS A 55 -0.17 -5.31 -14.38
N TRP A 56 0.67 -5.20 -15.41
CA TRP A 56 2.11 -5.34 -15.26
C TRP A 56 2.68 -4.33 -14.25
N LEU A 57 2.26 -3.07 -14.34
CA LEU A 57 2.76 -1.98 -13.49
C LEU A 57 2.35 -2.15 -12.02
N TYR A 58 1.12 -2.57 -11.74
CA TYR A 58 0.55 -2.50 -10.38
C TYR A 58 0.25 -3.85 -9.72
N LYS A 59 0.45 -4.99 -10.40
CA LYS A 59 0.20 -6.33 -9.81
C LYS A 59 0.99 -6.59 -8.53
N SER A 60 2.18 -6.01 -8.39
CA SER A 60 3.08 -6.19 -7.24
C SER A 60 2.99 -5.07 -6.21
N HIS A 61 1.90 -4.29 -6.20
CA HIS A 61 1.74 -3.11 -5.32
C HIS A 61 2.10 -3.35 -3.84
N ILE A 62 1.71 -4.48 -3.23
CA ILE A 62 2.05 -4.75 -1.82
C ILE A 62 3.54 -5.04 -1.62
N TYR A 63 4.19 -5.71 -2.58
CA TYR A 63 5.66 -5.87 -2.54
C TYR A 63 6.36 -4.51 -2.62
N LYS A 64 5.79 -3.54 -3.35
CA LYS A 64 6.32 -2.18 -3.41
C LYS A 64 6.09 -1.36 -2.14
N VAL A 65 4.99 -1.59 -1.43
CA VAL A 65 4.74 -0.96 -0.12
C VAL A 65 5.78 -1.42 0.93
N PHE A 66 6.23 -2.68 0.85
CA PHE A 66 7.19 -3.27 1.80
C PHE A 66 8.50 -3.65 1.10
N ASP A 67 8.99 -2.79 0.22
CA ASP A 67 10.27 -2.92 -0.48
C ASP A 67 11.39 -2.39 0.44
N PRO A 68 12.24 -3.24 1.05
CA PRO A 68 13.28 -2.77 1.96
C PRO A 68 14.37 -1.94 1.25
N ASP A 69 14.49 -2.08 -0.07
CA ASP A 69 15.45 -1.34 -0.88
C ASP A 69 14.93 0.07 -1.27
N ASP A 70 13.67 0.40 -0.97
CA ASP A 70 13.10 1.73 -1.19
C ASP A 70 13.46 2.68 -0.05
N LEU A 71 14.53 3.45 -0.24
CA LEU A 71 15.02 4.46 0.71
C LEU A 71 14.01 5.58 1.00
N PHE A 72 12.95 5.71 0.20
CA PHE A 72 11.91 6.72 0.34
C PHE A 72 10.54 6.12 0.68
N GLY A 73 10.50 4.80 0.89
CA GLY A 73 9.31 4.06 1.26
C GLY A 73 8.91 4.28 2.72
N ASP A 74 7.68 3.87 3.04
CA ASP A 74 7.16 3.91 4.40
C ASP A 74 7.63 2.70 5.25
N TYR A 75 8.44 1.79 4.70
CA TYR A 75 8.97 0.60 5.35
C TYR A 75 10.49 0.54 5.22
N ALA A 76 11.19 0.18 6.29
CA ALA A 76 12.62 -0.05 6.28
C ALA A 76 13.00 -1.24 7.17
N GLU A 77 13.97 -2.02 6.70
CA GLU A 77 14.70 -3.00 7.52
C GLU A 77 16.06 -2.42 7.89
N ILE A 78 16.41 -2.44 9.17
CA ILE A 78 17.72 -2.01 9.67
C ILE A 78 18.47 -3.28 10.04
N ALA A 79 19.53 -3.56 9.29
CA ALA A 79 20.41 -4.68 9.57
C ALA A 79 21.44 -4.28 10.64
N ASP A 80 21.88 -5.27 11.42
CA ASP A 80 23.11 -5.15 12.20
C ASP A 80 24.31 -5.33 11.27
N ASP A 81 25.10 -4.27 11.13
CA ASP A 81 26.29 -4.18 10.27
C ASP A 81 27.32 -5.30 10.56
N GLU A 82 27.33 -5.88 11.77
CA GLU A 82 28.26 -6.94 12.17
C GLU A 82 27.72 -8.35 11.93
N MET A 83 26.40 -8.55 11.97
CA MET A 83 25.78 -9.89 11.91
C MET A 83 25.02 -10.16 10.60
N GLY A 84 24.67 -9.13 9.82
CA GLY A 84 23.88 -9.26 8.59
C GLY A 84 22.43 -9.72 8.83
N GLU A 85 21.97 -9.70 10.08
CA GLU A 85 20.59 -10.02 10.46
C GLU A 85 19.75 -8.74 10.57
N VAL A 86 18.47 -8.81 10.20
CA VAL A 86 17.51 -7.70 10.39
C VAL A 86 17.31 -7.50 11.89
N GLN A 87 17.82 -6.40 12.41
CA GLN A 87 17.75 -6.04 13.82
C GLN A 87 16.44 -5.32 14.15
N GLU A 88 15.96 -4.48 13.24
CA GLU A 88 14.74 -3.69 13.44
C GLU A 88 13.95 -3.51 12.14
N GLN A 89 12.63 -3.54 12.24
CA GLN A 89 11.73 -3.13 11.15
C GLN A 89 11.03 -1.84 11.57
N ARG A 90 11.09 -0.82 10.71
CA ARG A 90 10.47 0.47 10.95
C ARG A 90 9.37 0.76 9.96
N LEU A 91 8.32 1.41 10.45
CA LEU A 91 7.24 1.96 9.64
C LEU A 91 7.19 3.46 9.84
N SER A 92 6.92 4.19 8.76
CA SER A 92 6.75 5.64 8.77
C SER A 92 5.46 6.04 8.01
N GLY A 93 5.23 7.34 7.86
CA GLY A 93 4.14 7.85 7.03
C GLY A 93 2.75 7.34 7.42
N LEU A 94 1.98 6.93 6.42
CA LEU A 94 0.62 6.39 6.63
C LEU A 94 0.66 4.98 7.23
N LEU A 95 1.68 4.18 6.89
CA LEU A 95 1.82 2.81 7.41
C LEU A 95 1.99 2.78 8.92
N ALA A 96 2.79 3.69 9.49
CA ALA A 96 2.97 3.80 10.93
C ALA A 96 1.65 4.04 11.66
N GLY A 97 0.81 4.92 11.10
CA GLY A 97 -0.52 5.22 11.65
C GLY A 97 -1.49 4.03 11.58
N LEU A 98 -1.41 3.22 10.52
CA LEU A 98 -2.20 2.00 10.39
C LEU A 98 -1.71 0.90 11.34
N HIS A 99 -0.40 0.70 11.44
CA HIS A 99 0.20 -0.26 12.37
C HIS A 99 -0.14 0.08 13.83
N ALA A 100 -0.08 1.35 14.23
CA ALA A 100 -0.47 1.77 15.57
C ALA A 100 -1.94 1.40 15.91
N LYS A 101 -2.83 1.36 14.91
CA LYS A 101 -4.23 0.94 15.07
C LYS A 101 -4.42 -0.58 15.04
N SER A 102 -3.47 -1.34 14.48
CA SER A 102 -3.62 -2.79 14.31
C SER A 102 -3.42 -3.56 15.61
N GLY A 103 -2.58 -3.02 16.51
CA GLY A 103 -2.14 -3.72 17.73
C GLY A 103 -1.22 -4.91 17.48
N GLN A 104 -0.75 -5.09 16.25
CA GLN A 104 0.16 -6.15 15.84
C GLN A 104 1.62 -5.68 15.98
N THR A 105 2.57 -6.61 15.94
CA THR A 105 3.97 -6.27 15.64
C THR A 105 4.13 -5.85 14.17
N VAL A 106 5.26 -5.22 13.83
CA VAL A 106 5.55 -4.80 12.44
C VAL A 106 5.53 -5.98 11.48
N GLU A 107 6.16 -7.11 11.85
CA GLU A 107 6.20 -8.30 11.02
C GLU A 107 4.81 -8.94 10.85
N GLU A 108 4.02 -9.05 11.93
CA GLU A 108 2.64 -9.56 11.83
C GLU A 108 1.77 -8.69 10.93
N PHE A 109 1.91 -7.37 11.05
CA PHE A 109 1.20 -6.39 10.21
C PHE A 109 1.61 -6.54 8.74
N ARG A 110 2.91 -6.60 8.45
CA ARG A 110 3.46 -6.82 7.11
C ARG A 110 2.99 -8.15 6.50
N LEU A 111 3.14 -9.25 7.23
CA LEU A 111 2.70 -10.58 6.79
C LEU A 111 1.18 -10.63 6.53
N TRP A 112 0.39 -9.91 7.33
CA TRP A 112 -1.03 -9.78 7.08
C TRP A 112 -1.29 -9.11 5.73
N MET A 113 -0.60 -8.03 5.39
CA MET A 113 -0.77 -7.31 4.12
C MET A 113 -0.50 -8.20 2.91
N PHE A 114 0.49 -9.09 2.99
CA PHE A 114 0.78 -10.06 1.93
C PHE A 114 -0.25 -11.17 1.79
N ARG A 115 -0.92 -11.55 2.89
CA ARG A 115 -1.93 -12.62 2.92
C ARG A 115 -3.34 -12.11 2.64
N ALA A 116 -3.57 -10.81 2.80
CA ALA A 116 -4.88 -10.20 2.63
C ALA A 116 -5.41 -10.35 1.20
N ALA A 117 -6.72 -10.54 1.09
CA ALA A 117 -7.40 -10.55 -0.20
C ALA A 117 -7.64 -9.11 -0.69
N TRP A 118 -6.73 -8.61 -1.52
CA TRP A 118 -6.84 -7.30 -2.16
C TRP A 118 -7.79 -7.36 -3.36
N VAL A 119 -8.96 -6.72 -3.22
CA VAL A 119 -10.04 -6.73 -4.20
C VAL A 119 -10.30 -5.35 -4.77
N ASP A 120 -10.88 -5.32 -5.97
CA ASP A 120 -11.29 -4.08 -6.61
C ASP A 120 -12.70 -3.71 -6.15
N ILE A 121 -12.87 -2.54 -5.55
CA ILE A 121 -14.18 -2.02 -5.13
C ILE A 121 -14.56 -0.77 -5.94
N PRO A 122 -15.82 -0.59 -6.34
CA PRO A 122 -16.22 0.58 -7.14
C PRO A 122 -15.99 1.90 -6.40
N VAL A 123 -15.51 2.91 -7.11
CA VAL A 123 -15.58 4.30 -6.66
C VAL A 123 -17.04 4.74 -6.79
N LEU A 124 -17.79 4.76 -5.69
CA LEU A 124 -19.14 5.32 -5.68
C LEU A 124 -19.05 6.83 -5.95
N GLN A 125 -19.48 7.26 -7.13
CA GLN A 125 -19.72 8.66 -7.41
C GLN A 125 -21.07 9.02 -6.78
N THR A 126 -21.06 9.94 -5.82
CA THR A 126 -22.29 10.55 -5.34
C THR A 126 -22.87 11.33 -6.53
N VAL A 127 -24.01 10.89 -7.05
CA VAL A 127 -24.75 11.68 -8.03
C VAL A 127 -25.42 12.79 -7.22
N GLU A 128 -24.90 14.01 -7.29
CA GLU A 128 -25.65 15.17 -6.82
C GLU A 128 -26.94 15.25 -7.65
N SER A 129 -28.08 15.19 -6.97
CA SER A 129 -29.42 15.28 -7.57
C SER A 129 -29.85 16.72 -7.72
#